data_AF-A0A1D7QNC5-F1
#
_entry.id   AF-A0A1D7QNC5-F1
#
_cell.length_a   1.000
_cell.length_b   1.000
_cell.length_c   1.000
_cell.angle_alpha   90.00
_cell.angle_beta   90.00
_cell.angle_gamma   90.00
#
_symmetry.space_group_name_H-M   'P 1'
#
loop_
_entity.id
_entity.type
_entity.pdbx_description
1 polymer ?
#
loop_
_entity_poly.entity_id
_entity_poly.type
_entity_poly.pdbx_seq_one_letter_code
_entity_poly.pdbx_strand_id
1 'polypeptide(L)'
;MKQLMPFIIVIVFFIIIGIFIITLYKYRLKRRIIDSGPLDEIGLKFLKQLSGVNELLKWGIILMSAGIGFVVLEFIPYHAEESPLPYGVEMIFIAGGFLVYHLMIRDQKDK
;
A
#
# COMPACT_ATOMS: atom_id res chain seq x y z
N MET A 1 1.87 25.37 -10.43
CA MET A 1 1.41 23.96 -10.46
C MET A 1 1.40 23.25 -11.82
N LYS A 2 1.06 23.90 -12.95
CA LYS A 2 0.93 23.21 -14.26
C LYS A 2 2.18 22.47 -14.75
N GLN A 3 3.37 22.91 -14.33
CA GLN A 3 4.63 22.26 -14.70
C GLN A 3 4.99 21.02 -13.87
N LEU A 4 4.44 20.82 -12.66
CA LEU A 4 4.74 19.67 -11.81
C LEU A 4 3.81 18.47 -12.06
N MET A 5 2.57 18.72 -12.49
CA MET A 5 1.62 17.68 -12.89
C MET A 5 2.20 16.62 -13.86
N PRO A 6 2.89 16.98 -14.95
CA PRO A 6 3.44 15.97 -15.86
C PRO A 6 4.48 15.08 -15.19
N PHE A 7 5.30 15.58 -14.26
CA PHE A 7 6.27 14.77 -13.53
C PHE A 7 5.61 13.77 -12.59
N ILE A 8 4.58 14.20 -11.87
CA ILE A 8 3.82 13.33 -10.95
C ILE A 8 3.14 12.20 -11.74
N ILE A 9 2.53 12.52 -12.89
CA ILE A 9 1.90 11.52 -13.75
C ILE A 9 2.91 10.48 -14.23
N VAL A 10 4.10 10.91 -14.65
CA VAL A 10 5.17 9.99 -15.09
C VAL A 10 5.61 9.08 -13.95
N ILE A 11 5.83 9.62 -12.75
CA ILE A 11 6.24 8.82 -11.58
C ILE A 11 5.18 7.77 -11.24
N VAL A 12 3.91 8.17 -11.18
CA VAL A 12 2.78 7.25 -10.90
C VAL A 12 2.69 6.15 -11.96
N PHE A 13 2.89 6.51 -13.23
CA PHE A 13 2.87 5.55 -14.34
C PHE A 13 3.98 4.49 -14.20
N PHE A 14 5.20 4.90 -13.86
CA PHE A 14 6.30 3.96 -13.60
C PHE A 14 6.03 3.04 -12.41
N ILE A 15 5.42 3.56 -11.34
CA ILE A 15 5.04 2.75 -10.17
C ILE A 15 4.02 1.68 -10.57
N ILE A 16 2.99 2.04 -11.34
CA ILE A 16 1.97 1.09 -11.82
C ILE A 16 2.60 -0.01 -12.67
N ILE A 17 3.50 0.35 -13.60
CA ILE A 17 4.23 -0.63 -14.42
C ILE A 17 5.07 -1.56 -13.55
N GLY A 18 5.81 -1.02 -12.58
CA GLY A 18 6.61 -1.83 -11.65
C GLY A 18 5.76 -2.84 -10.87
N ILE A 19 4.62 -2.38 -10.31
CA ILE A 19 3.66 -3.24 -9.61
C ILE A 19 3.12 -4.33 -10.54
N PHE A 20 2.80 -3.97 -11.79
CA PHE A 20 2.30 -4.91 -12.79
C PHE A 20 3.32 -6.01 -13.11
N ILE A 21 4.58 -5.64 -13.34
CA ILE A 21 5.69 -6.58 -13.58
C ILE A 21 5.86 -7.51 -12.38
N ILE A 22 5.94 -6.96 -11.15
CA ILE A 22 6.09 -7.77 -9.93
C ILE A 22 4.94 -8.76 -9.77
N THR A 23 3.71 -8.33 -10.07
CA THR A 23 2.52 -9.18 -9.99
C THR A 23 2.56 -10.33 -11.00
N LEU A 24 2.99 -10.06 -12.24
CA LEU A 24 3.17 -11.10 -13.25
C LEU A 24 4.24 -12.13 -12.85
N TYR A 25 5.36 -11.67 -12.29
CA TYR A 25 6.42 -12.56 -11.81
C TYR A 25 5.96 -13.40 -10.62
N LYS A 26 5.23 -12.81 -9.66
CA LYS A 26 4.60 -13.56 -8.56
C LYS A 26 3.64 -14.64 -9.07
N TYR A 27 2.82 -14.32 -10.06
CA TYR A 27 1.93 -15.30 -10.69
C TYR A 27 2.69 -16.44 -11.35
N ARG A 28 3.70 -16.13 -12.17
CA ARG A 28 4.55 -17.15 -12.82
C ARG A 28 5.27 -18.03 -11.81
N LEU A 29 5.77 -17.45 -10.72
CA LEU A 29 6.45 -18.19 -9.67
C LEU A 29 5.48 -19.13 -8.93
N LYS A 30 4.30 -18.64 -8.53
CA LYS A 30 3.26 -19.47 -7.91
C LYS A 30 2.85 -20.63 -8.82
N ARG A 31 2.67 -20.36 -10.12
CA ARG A 31 2.34 -21.40 -11.11
C ARG A 31 3.43 -22.46 -11.23
N ARG A 32 4.70 -22.04 -11.34
CA ARG A 32 5.84 -22.96 -11.38
C ARG A 32 5.92 -23.84 -10.11
N ILE A 33 5.69 -23.27 -8.92
CA ILE A 33 5.70 -24.01 -7.65
C ILE A 33 4.61 -25.10 -7.62
N ILE A 34 3.40 -24.79 -8.10
CA ILE A 34 2.30 -25.74 -8.19
C ILE A 34 2.59 -26.84 -9.22
N ASP A 35 3.20 -26.48 -10.35
CA ASP A 35 3.52 -27.42 -11.43
C ASP A 35 4.71 -28.35 -11.07
N SER A 36 5.55 -27.99 -10.09
CA SER A 36 6.78 -28.72 -9.73
C SER A 36 6.61 -29.96 -8.82
N GLY A 37 5.38 -30.40 -8.53
CA GLY A 37 5.12 -31.68 -7.84
C GLY A 37 4.41 -31.55 -6.49
N PRO A 38 4.23 -32.67 -5.74
CA PRO A 38 3.43 -32.70 -4.52
C PRO A 38 4.03 -31.75 -3.48
N LEU A 39 3.25 -30.73 -3.12
CA LEU A 39 3.62 -29.74 -2.14
C LEU A 39 3.62 -30.41 -0.76
N ASP A 40 4.82 -30.59 -0.20
CA ASP A 40 5.01 -30.95 1.20
C ASP A 40 4.30 -29.95 2.13
N GLU A 41 4.01 -30.31 3.39
CA GLU A 41 3.33 -29.44 4.37
C GLU A 41 4.03 -28.08 4.51
N ILE A 42 5.36 -28.06 4.34
CA ILE A 42 6.19 -26.86 4.34
C ILE A 42 5.85 -25.94 3.15
N GLY A 43 5.63 -26.51 1.97
CA GLY A 43 5.21 -25.76 0.77
C GLY A 43 3.80 -25.17 0.89
N LEU A 44 2.89 -25.89 1.54
CA LEU A 44 1.53 -25.42 1.85
C LEU A 44 1.54 -24.25 2.86
N LYS A 45 2.37 -24.34 3.91
CA LYS A 45 2.57 -23.22 4.86
C LYS A 45 3.17 -22.00 4.16
N PHE A 46 4.14 -22.19 3.28
CA PHE A 46 4.75 -21.09 2.51
C PHE A 46 3.73 -20.41 1.59
N LEU A 47 2.86 -21.18 0.93
CA LEU A 47 1.78 -20.63 0.09
C LEU A 47 0.71 -19.88 0.89
N LYS A 48 0.38 -20.34 2.11
CA LYS A 48 -0.50 -19.60 3.03
C LYS A 48 0.14 -18.29 3.52
N GLN A 49 1.44 -18.28 3.81
CA GLN A 49 2.13 -17.03 4.14
C GLN A 49 2.12 -16.04 2.96
N LEU A 50 2.13 -16.54 1.73
CA LEU A 50 1.97 -15.76 0.49
C LEU A 50 0.51 -15.35 0.19
N SER A 51 -0.49 -15.78 0.97
CA SER A 51 -1.90 -15.54 0.66
C SER A 51 -2.45 -14.20 1.16
N GLY A 52 -1.62 -13.33 1.73
CA GLY A 52 -1.86 -11.87 1.72
C GLY A 52 -3.09 -11.37 2.49
N VAL A 53 -3.71 -12.17 3.37
CA VAL A 53 -4.89 -11.74 4.15
C VAL A 53 -4.59 -10.47 4.96
N ASN A 54 -3.40 -10.38 5.56
CA ASN A 54 -2.95 -9.18 6.26
C ASN A 54 -2.72 -7.99 5.32
N GLU A 55 -2.48 -8.23 4.03
CA GLU A 55 -2.21 -7.19 3.05
C GLU A 55 -3.49 -6.42 2.69
N LEU A 56 -4.65 -7.08 2.63
CA LEU A 56 -5.94 -6.39 2.46
C LEU A 56 -6.25 -5.49 3.67
N LEU A 57 -6.03 -5.99 4.89
CA LEU A 57 -6.23 -5.22 6.12
C LEU A 57 -5.30 -4.00 6.17
N LYS A 58 -4.05 -4.15 5.72
CA LYS A 58 -3.08 -3.06 5.58
C LYS A 58 -3.64 -1.93 4.72
N TRP A 59 -4.04 -2.28 3.50
CA TRP A 59 -4.51 -1.29 2.53
C TRP A 59 -5.84 -0.67 2.96
N GLY A 60 -6.73 -1.43 3.61
CA GLY A 60 -7.95 -0.90 4.20
C GLY A 60 -7.70 0.21 5.22
N ILE A 61 -6.80 -0.03 6.18
CA ILE A 61 -6.46 0.97 7.23
C ILE A 61 -5.80 2.20 6.61
N ILE A 62 -4.83 2.01 5.71
CA ILE A 62 -4.12 3.14 5.09
C ILE A 62 -5.07 4.01 4.26
N LEU A 63 -5.92 3.39 3.43
CA LEU A 63 -6.89 4.13 2.60
C LEU A 63 -7.95 4.83 3.44
N MET A 64 -8.38 4.21 4.55
CA MET A 64 -9.28 4.86 5.50
C MET A 64 -8.62 6.10 6.11
N SER A 65 -7.37 5.99 6.57
CA SER A 65 -6.64 7.14 7.13
C SER A 65 -6.41 8.24 6.10
N ALA A 66 -6.02 7.90 4.86
CA ALA A 66 -5.90 8.86 3.75
C ALA A 66 -7.23 9.58 3.46
N GLY A 67 -8.34 8.83 3.41
CA GLY A 67 -9.67 9.41 3.24
C GLY A 67 -10.03 10.42 4.35
N ILE A 68 -9.65 10.14 5.60
CA ILE A 68 -9.82 11.10 6.70
C ILE A 68 -8.94 12.34 6.48
N GLY A 69 -7.71 12.18 6.01
CA GLY A 69 -6.83 13.28 5.64
C GLY A 69 -7.45 14.23 4.62
N PHE A 70 -8.04 13.69 3.55
CA PHE A 70 -8.77 14.46 2.56
C PHE A 70 -9.99 15.18 3.13
N VAL A 71 -10.77 14.53 4.00
CA VAL A 71 -11.91 15.18 4.67
C VAL A 71 -11.44 16.35 5.55
N VAL A 72 -10.34 16.18 6.29
CA VAL A 72 -9.78 17.23 7.14
C VAL A 72 -9.27 18.41 6.30
N LEU A 73 -8.71 18.16 5.12
CA LEU A 73 -8.23 19.22 4.23
C LEU A 73 -9.33 20.17 3.76
N GLU A 74 -10.57 19.70 3.61
CA GLU A 74 -11.71 20.54 3.25
C GLU A 74 -12.00 21.63 4.30
N PHE A 75 -11.69 21.36 5.58
CA PHE A 75 -11.97 22.29 6.67
C PHE A 75 -10.83 23.27 6.97
N ILE A 76 -9.67 23.11 6.32
CA ILE A 76 -8.52 23.98 6.56
C ILE A 76 -8.51 25.09 5.50
N PRO A 77 -8.58 26.38 5.89
CA PRO A 77 -8.40 27.47 4.94
C PRO A 77 -6.91 27.58 4.57
N TYR A 78 -6.55 27.12 3.37
CA TYR A 78 -5.20 27.25 2.83
C TYR A 78 -5.22 27.77 1.39
N HIS A 79 -4.17 28.52 1.02
CA HIS A 79 -3.94 28.87 -0.38
C HIS A 79 -3.29 27.67 -1.08
N ALA A 80 -4.08 26.94 -1.87
CA ALA A 80 -3.62 25.74 -2.57
C ALA A 80 -2.39 25.97 -3.45
N GLU A 81 -2.23 27.19 -3.97
CA GLU A 81 -1.18 27.58 -4.91
C GLU A 81 0.19 27.82 -4.27
N GLU A 82 0.24 28.14 -2.98
CA GLU A 82 1.45 28.65 -2.34
C GLU A 82 1.86 27.84 -1.11
N SER A 83 0.97 26.98 -0.60
CA SER A 83 1.20 26.28 0.66
C SER A 83 1.46 24.78 0.46
N PRO A 84 2.58 24.23 0.98
CA PRO A 84 2.84 22.79 0.99
C PRO A 84 1.97 22.03 2.02
N LEU A 85 1.11 22.74 2.74
CA LEU A 85 0.28 22.23 3.83
C LEU A 85 -0.59 21.02 3.43
N PRO A 86 -1.24 20.96 2.25
CA PRO A 86 -2.09 19.83 1.90
C PRO A 86 -1.33 18.50 1.81
N TYR A 87 -0.15 18.54 1.20
CA TYR A 87 0.72 17.36 1.07
C TYR A 87 1.23 16.90 2.44
N GLY A 88 1.55 17.84 3.32
CA GLY A 88 2.01 17.54 4.68
C GLY A 88 0.94 16.86 5.53
N VAL A 89 -0.27 17.44 5.54
CA VAL A 89 -1.42 16.87 6.27
C VAL A 89 -1.73 15.48 5.77
N GLU A 90 -1.83 15.29 4.45
CA GLU A 90 -2.13 13.98 3.87
C GLU A 90 -1.05 12.94 4.20
N MET A 91 0.23 13.30 4.12
CA MET A 91 1.31 12.40 4.51
C MET A 91 1.27 12.01 5.99
N ILE A 92 0.85 12.91 6.89
CA ILE A 92 0.69 12.60 8.32
C ILE A 92 -0.41 11.55 8.51
N PHE A 93 -1.55 11.71 7.84
CA PHE A 93 -2.66 10.76 7.96
C PHE A 93 -2.30 9.39 7.39
N ILE A 94 -1.65 9.33 6.22
CA ILE A 94 -1.16 8.08 5.64
C ILE A 94 -0.16 7.40 6.56
N ALA A 95 0.82 8.14 7.10
CA ALA A 95 1.79 7.61 8.05
C ALA A 95 1.13 7.09 9.34
N GLY A 96 0.10 7.79 9.83
CA GLY A 96 -0.73 7.34 10.95
C GLY A 96 -1.40 6.00 10.67
N GLY A 97 -1.97 5.82 9.47
CA GLY A 97 -2.56 4.54 9.05
C GLY A 97 -1.54 3.39 9.04
N PHE A 98 -0.32 3.64 8.55
CA PHE A 98 0.77 2.66 8.61
C PHE A 98 1.17 2.30 10.04
N LEU A 99 1.29 3.30 10.93
CA LEU A 99 1.64 3.08 12.33
C LEU A 99 0.56 2.27 13.06
N VAL A 100 -0.71 2.61 12.87
CA VAL A 100 -1.85 1.89 13.46
C VAL A 100 -1.84 0.42 13.01
N TYR A 101 -1.68 0.17 11.71
CA TYR A 101 -1.58 -1.19 11.20
C TYR A 101 -0.38 -1.95 11.80
N HIS A 102 0.78 -1.29 11.91
CA HIS A 102 1.98 -1.93 12.46
C HIS A 102 1.77 -2.34 13.93
N LEU A 103 1.19 -1.46 14.75
CA LEU A 103 0.85 -1.77 16.13
C LEU A 103 -0.13 -2.93 16.22
N MET A 104 -1.18 -2.92 15.39
CA MET A 104 -2.20 -3.97 15.36
C MET A 104 -1.61 -5.35 15.02
N ILE A 105 -0.64 -5.42 14.10
CA ILE A 105 0.04 -6.68 13.76
C ILE A 105 1.07 -7.09 14.81
N ARG A 106 1.77 -6.12 15.42
CA ARG A 106 2.75 -6.42 16.46
C ARG A 106 2.08 -7.17 17.62
N ASP A 107 0.89 -6.72 18.03
CA ASP A 107 0.11 -7.35 19.10
C ASP A 107 -0.43 -8.74 18.75
N GLN A 108 -0.55 -9.08 17.46
CA GLN A 108 -0.94 -10.43 17.02
C GLN A 108 0.24 -11.40 16.96
N LYS A 109 1.49 -10.92 16.93
CA LYS A 109 2.68 -11.76 16.85
C LYS A 109 3.23 -12.16 18.23
N ASP A 110 2.91 -11.39 19.26
CA ASP A 110 3.26 -11.65 20.67
C ASP A 110 2.19 -12.47 21.43
N LYS A 111 1.10 -12.88 20.78
CA LYS A 111 0.10 -13.84 21.29
C LYS A 111 0.24 -15.18 20.58
#